data_AF-J9C3K9-F1
#
_entry.id   AF-J9C3K9-F1
#
_cell.length_a   1.000
_cell.length_b   1.000
_cell.length_c   1.000
_cell.angle_alpha   90.00
_cell.angle_beta   90.00
_cell.angle_gamma   90.00
#
_symmetry.space_group_name_H-M   'P 1'
#
loop_
_entity.id
_entity.type
_entity.pdbx_description
1 polymer ?
#
loop_
_entity_poly.entity_id
_entity_poly.type
_entity_poly.pdbx_seq_one_letter_code
_entity_poly.pdbx_strand_id
1 'polypeptide(L)'
;QEINDFFKDQHLEVEQMEKVFDFLEASGVDVLRITENADDMIIDDDVDIDKLDEEDEVELDKIDLSVPEGVSIEDPVRMYLKEIGKVSLLTAEEEIELAKRMEEGDESAKKRLAEANLRLVVSIAKRYVGRGMLFLDLIQEGNLGLIKAVEKFDYRKGYKFSTYATWWIRQAITRAIADQARTIRIPVHMVETINKLIRVSRQLLQELGRE
;
A
#
# COMPACT_ATOMS: atom_id res chain seq x y z
N GLN A 1 -8.86 -13.83 16.51
CA GLN A 1 -8.37 -14.57 17.67
C GLN A 1 -7.22 -15.42 17.19
N GLU A 2 -6.02 -15.01 17.61
CA GLU A 2 -4.74 -15.37 17.04
C GLU A 2 -4.51 -16.90 17.03
N ILE A 3 -4.29 -17.47 15.84
CA ILE A 3 -3.76 -18.84 15.72
C ILE A 3 -2.37 -18.91 16.39
N ASN A 4 -1.60 -17.84 16.28
CA ASN A 4 -0.28 -17.74 16.91
C ASN A 4 -0.33 -17.77 18.45
N ASP A 5 -1.34 -17.16 19.08
CA ASP A 5 -1.49 -17.26 20.54
C ASP A 5 -1.99 -18.64 20.97
N PHE A 6 -2.77 -19.33 20.14
CA PHE A 6 -3.23 -20.69 20.45
C PHE A 6 -2.07 -21.70 20.45
N PHE A 7 -1.06 -21.51 19.59
CA PHE A 7 0.07 -22.41 19.44
C PHE A 7 1.34 -21.98 20.20
N LYS A 8 1.33 -20.85 20.92
CA LYS A 8 2.49 -20.36 21.71
C LYS A 8 3.02 -21.37 22.74
N ASP A 9 2.13 -22.20 23.30
CA ASP A 9 2.47 -23.21 24.31
C ASP A 9 2.90 -24.57 23.72
N GLN A 10 2.78 -24.74 22.40
CA GLN A 10 3.23 -25.94 21.70
C GLN A 10 4.58 -25.61 21.04
N HIS A 11 5.67 -26.17 21.57
CA HIS A 11 6.99 -26.09 20.93
C HIS A 11 6.97 -26.84 19.59
N LEU A 12 6.42 -26.21 18.55
CA LEU A 12 6.36 -26.73 17.20
C LEU A 12 7.62 -26.32 16.45
N GLU A 13 8.33 -27.31 15.89
CA GLU A 13 9.44 -27.03 14.99
C GLU A 13 8.93 -26.45 13.65
N VAL A 14 9.81 -25.72 12.95
CA VAL A 14 9.50 -25.00 11.70
C VAL A 14 8.83 -25.92 10.65
N GLU A 15 9.28 -27.18 10.58
CA GLU A 15 8.75 -28.19 9.65
C GLU A 15 7.33 -28.66 9.99
N GLN A 16 6.93 -28.56 11.27
CA GLN A 16 5.58 -28.90 11.71
C GLN A 16 4.62 -27.73 11.48
N MET A 17 5.10 -26.50 11.64
CA MET A 17 4.33 -25.29 11.33
C MET A 17 4.00 -25.20 9.84
N GLU A 18 4.92 -25.55 8.95
CA GLU A 18 4.64 -25.63 7.50
C GLU A 18 3.48 -26.58 7.17
N LYS A 19 3.42 -27.76 7.80
CA LYS A 19 2.31 -28.71 7.61
C LYS A 19 0.97 -28.17 8.11
N VAL A 20 0.98 -27.35 9.16
CA VAL A 20 -0.23 -26.70 9.66
C VAL A 20 -0.70 -25.62 8.67
N PHE A 21 0.22 -24.85 8.09
CA PHE A 21 -0.12 -23.86 7.06
C PHE A 21 -0.66 -24.51 5.80
N ASP A 22 -0.04 -25.59 5.31
CA ASP A 22 -0.52 -26.34 4.14
C ASP A 22 -1.93 -26.91 4.36
N PHE A 23 -2.22 -27.39 5.57
CA PHE A 23 -3.53 -27.92 5.93
C PHE A 23 -4.62 -26.83 6.00
N LEU A 24 -4.27 -25.64 6.49
CA LEU A 24 -5.18 -24.50 6.56
C LEU A 24 -5.46 -23.92 5.17
N GLU A 25 -4.46 -23.88 4.29
CA GLU A 25 -4.61 -23.45 2.90
C GLU A 25 -5.48 -24.44 2.10
N ALA A 26 -5.28 -25.75 2.28
CA ALA A 26 -6.13 -26.79 1.69
C ALA A 26 -7.59 -26.73 2.18
N SER A 27 -7.82 -26.15 3.37
CA SER A 27 -9.14 -25.96 3.95
C SER A 27 -9.79 -24.62 3.53
N GLY A 28 -9.15 -23.85 2.65
CA GLY A 28 -9.67 -22.58 2.13
C GLY A 28 -9.56 -21.41 3.11
N VAL A 29 -8.70 -21.53 4.13
CA VAL A 29 -8.43 -20.46 5.11
C VAL A 29 -7.11 -19.79 4.72
N ASP A 30 -7.19 -18.57 4.21
CA ASP A 30 -6.03 -17.74 3.88
C ASP A 30 -5.38 -17.23 5.18
N VAL A 31 -4.28 -17.87 5.60
CA VAL A 31 -3.59 -17.53 6.83
C VAL A 31 -2.68 -16.33 6.58
N LEU A 32 -3.20 -15.14 6.88
CA LEU A 32 -2.41 -13.92 6.92
C LEU A 32 -1.28 -14.09 7.96
N ARG A 33 -0.03 -14.19 7.51
CA ARG A 33 1.15 -13.99 8.36
C ARG A 33 1.18 -12.53 8.81
N ILE A 34 0.44 -12.23 9.87
CA ILE A 34 0.70 -11.05 10.68
C ILE A 34 1.91 -11.46 11.53
N THR A 35 3.12 -11.19 11.04
CA THR A 35 4.28 -11.17 11.93
C THR A 35 3.96 -10.13 13.00
N GLU A 36 4.05 -10.51 14.28
CA GLU A 36 3.82 -9.62 15.43
C GLU A 36 4.74 -8.39 15.42
N ASN A 37 5.71 -8.33 14.50
CA ASN A 37 6.39 -7.12 14.10
C ASN A 37 5.62 -6.44 12.96
N ALA A 38 4.76 -5.48 13.31
CA ALA A 38 4.28 -4.48 12.36
C ALA A 38 5.43 -3.71 11.66
N ASP A 39 6.66 -3.82 12.20
CA ASP A 39 7.90 -3.26 11.67
C ASP A 39 8.55 -4.08 10.55
N ASP A 40 8.30 -5.40 10.43
CA ASP A 40 8.99 -6.23 9.43
C ASP A 40 8.38 -6.08 8.01
N MET A 41 7.18 -5.51 7.89
CA MET A 41 6.60 -5.09 6.61
C MET A 41 6.89 -3.63 6.26
N ILE A 42 7.69 -2.91 7.06
CA ILE A 42 8.19 -1.58 6.74
C ILE A 42 9.31 -1.72 5.72
N ILE A 43 8.88 -1.81 4.47
CA ILE A 43 9.75 -1.68 3.31
C ILE A 43 10.07 -0.20 3.15
N ASP A 44 11.35 0.10 3.40
CA ASP A 44 12.09 1.30 3.02
C ASP A 44 11.91 2.55 3.91
N ASP A 45 12.92 2.82 4.74
CA ASP A 45 13.11 4.08 5.49
C ASP A 45 13.42 5.28 4.58
N ASP A 46 13.42 5.12 3.26
CA ASP A 46 13.31 6.29 2.38
C ASP A 46 11.92 6.97 2.51
N VAL A 47 11.00 6.41 3.29
CA VAL A 47 9.87 7.12 3.89
C VAL A 47 10.01 7.02 5.41
N ASP A 48 10.47 8.08 6.08
CA ASP A 48 10.45 8.23 7.55
C ASP A 48 9.05 7.83 8.06
N ILE A 49 8.91 6.62 8.61
CA ILE A 49 7.63 6.15 9.16
C ILE A 49 7.33 6.84 10.49
N ASP A 50 8.37 7.21 11.24
CA ASP A 50 8.23 7.99 12.49
C ASP A 50 7.73 9.42 12.26
N LYS A 51 7.67 9.92 11.01
CA LYS A 51 7.04 11.21 10.69
C LYS A 51 5.59 11.09 10.23
N LEU A 52 5.08 9.88 10.02
CA LEU A 52 3.72 9.66 9.52
C LEU A 52 2.66 9.72 10.62
N ASP A 53 3.04 9.65 11.90
CA ASP A 53 2.08 9.49 12.99
C ASP A 53 1.66 10.79 13.70
N GLU A 54 2.22 11.97 13.37
CA GLU A 54 1.78 13.22 14.02
C GLU A 54 1.52 14.44 13.11
N GLU A 55 1.93 14.49 11.83
CA GLU A 55 1.75 15.74 11.03
C GLU A 55 1.16 15.60 9.62
N ASP A 56 1.01 14.40 9.04
CA ASP A 56 0.47 14.25 7.69
C ASP A 56 -0.99 13.76 7.70
N GLU A 57 -1.93 14.60 8.19
CA GLU A 57 -3.23 14.62 7.52
C GLU A 57 -2.92 15.00 6.07
N VAL A 58 -2.94 14.02 5.16
CA VAL A 58 -2.79 14.26 3.73
C VAL A 58 -3.88 15.25 3.32
N GLU A 59 -3.57 16.55 3.31
CA GLU A 59 -4.46 17.59 2.81
C GLU A 59 -4.61 17.37 1.31
N LEU A 60 -5.57 16.51 0.94
CA LEU A 60 -5.92 16.15 -0.44
C LEU A 60 -6.14 17.41 -1.30
N ASP A 61 -6.57 18.50 -0.68
CA ASP A 61 -6.82 19.82 -1.27
C ASP A 61 -5.56 20.55 -1.73
N LYS A 62 -4.40 20.31 -1.09
CA LYS A 62 -3.12 20.96 -1.41
C LYS A 62 -2.19 20.11 -2.26
N ILE A 63 -2.66 18.98 -2.80
CA ILE A 63 -1.89 18.21 -3.78
C ILE A 63 -1.69 19.11 -5.01
N ASP A 64 -0.49 19.67 -5.13
CA ASP A 64 -0.06 20.41 -6.30
C ASP A 64 0.00 19.47 -7.51
N LEU A 65 -1.13 19.42 -8.23
CA LEU A 65 -1.29 18.76 -9.51
C LEU A 65 -0.74 19.62 -10.66
N SER A 66 -0.16 20.79 -10.37
CA SER A 66 0.43 21.63 -11.40
C SER A 66 1.74 21.03 -11.90
N VAL A 67 1.86 21.01 -13.22
CA VAL A 67 3.02 20.48 -13.95
C VAL A 67 4.00 21.64 -14.16
N PRO A 68 5.32 21.44 -14.06
CA PRO A 68 6.30 22.46 -14.42
C PRO A 68 6.01 23.03 -15.82
N GLU A 69 6.04 24.37 -15.95
CA GLU A 69 5.80 25.05 -17.22
C GLU A 69 6.86 24.62 -18.26
N GLY A 70 6.43 23.84 -19.27
CA GLY A 70 7.32 23.36 -20.34
C GLY A 70 6.94 22.01 -20.96
N VAL A 71 6.01 21.25 -20.36
CA VAL A 71 5.61 19.92 -20.85
C VAL A 71 4.40 20.02 -21.79
N SER A 72 4.56 19.62 -23.06
CA SER A 72 3.50 19.56 -24.08
C SER A 72 2.28 18.75 -23.61
N ILE A 73 1.10 19.06 -24.18
CA ILE A 73 -0.21 18.46 -23.87
C ILE A 73 -0.27 16.93 -24.12
N GLU A 74 0.75 16.34 -24.74
CA GLU A 74 0.81 14.95 -25.17
C GLU A 74 1.33 13.95 -24.12
N ASP A 75 1.69 14.40 -22.91
CA ASP A 75 2.15 13.50 -21.86
C ASP A 75 0.98 12.66 -21.26
N PRO A 76 1.02 11.32 -21.38
CA PRO A 76 -0.01 10.44 -20.83
C PRO A 76 -0.23 10.63 -19.31
N VAL A 77 0.82 11.00 -18.57
CA VAL A 77 0.72 11.30 -17.13
C VAL A 77 -0.14 12.53 -16.91
N ARG A 78 0.09 13.58 -17.70
CA ARG A 78 -0.65 14.84 -17.59
C ARG A 78 -2.12 14.67 -17.97
N MET A 79 -2.42 13.86 -18.98
CA MET A 79 -3.80 13.50 -19.32
C MET A 79 -4.48 12.80 -18.16
N TYR A 80 -3.83 11.81 -17.55
CA TYR A 80 -4.36 11.09 -16.40
C TYR A 80 -4.64 12.00 -15.20
N LEU A 81 -3.66 12.84 -14.81
CA LEU A 81 -3.81 13.79 -13.68
C LEU A 81 -4.97 14.78 -13.91
N LYS A 82 -5.17 15.21 -15.15
CA LYS A 82 -6.29 16.08 -15.51
C LYS A 82 -7.64 15.38 -15.40
N GLU A 83 -7.74 14.11 -15.80
CA GLU A 83 -9.00 13.35 -15.70
C GLU A 83 -9.40 13.10 -14.25
N ILE A 84 -8.47 12.66 -13.39
CA ILE A 84 -8.77 12.43 -11.97
C ILE A 84 -9.07 13.74 -11.21
N GLY A 85 -8.51 14.86 -11.67
CA GLY A 85 -8.77 16.18 -11.09
C GLY A 85 -10.19 16.72 -11.36
N LYS A 86 -10.95 16.14 -12.31
CA LYS A 86 -12.35 16.51 -12.54
C LYS A 86 -13.30 15.95 -11.48
N VAL A 87 -12.89 14.90 -10.77
CA VAL A 87 -13.71 14.24 -9.77
C VAL A 87 -13.60 15.01 -8.44
N SER A 88 -14.74 15.39 -7.89
CA SER A 88 -14.82 16.06 -6.59
C SER A 88 -14.40 15.10 -5.47
N LEU A 89 -13.76 15.65 -4.44
CA LEU A 89 -13.48 14.92 -3.21
C LEU A 89 -14.79 14.62 -2.47
N LEU A 90 -14.78 13.53 -1.71
CA LEU A 90 -15.90 13.11 -0.88
C LEU A 90 -15.73 13.63 0.54
N THR A 91 -16.84 13.95 1.18
CA THR A 91 -16.93 14.17 2.61
C THR A 91 -17.05 12.85 3.36
N ALA A 92 -16.74 12.85 4.66
CA ALA A 92 -16.85 11.64 5.49
C ALA A 92 -18.29 11.07 5.52
N GLU A 93 -19.31 11.92 5.42
CA GLU A 93 -20.71 11.49 5.36
C GLU A 93 -21.03 10.78 4.03
N GLU A 94 -20.53 11.32 2.91
CA GLU A 94 -20.68 10.70 1.59
C GLU A 94 -19.92 9.38 1.47
N GLU A 95 -18.74 9.25 2.10
CA GLU A 95 -18.01 7.98 2.18
C GLU A 95 -18.86 6.88 2.85
N ILE A 96 -19.54 7.23 3.95
CA ILE A 96 -20.42 6.31 4.68
C ILE A 96 -21.66 5.95 3.83
N GLU A 97 -22.25 6.93 3.14
CA GLU A 97 -23.40 6.67 2.26
C GLU A 97 -23.04 5.72 1.11
N LEU A 98 -21.91 5.96 0.45
CA LEU A 98 -21.41 5.09 -0.61
C LEU A 98 -21.09 3.69 -0.08
N ALA A 99 -20.45 3.59 1.09
CA ALA A 99 -20.14 2.30 1.71
C ALA A 99 -21.40 1.48 2.04
N LYS A 100 -22.48 2.13 2.50
CA LYS A 100 -23.78 1.45 2.72
C LYS A 100 -24.37 0.92 1.42
N ARG A 101 -24.37 1.73 0.35
CA ARG A 101 -24.85 1.30 -0.96
C ARG A 101 -24.01 0.17 -1.55
N MET A 102 -22.72 0.14 -1.25
CA MET A 102 -21.84 -0.96 -1.63
C MET A 102 -22.19 -2.28 -0.92
N GLU A 103 -22.60 -2.26 0.36
CA GLU A 103 -23.12 -3.45 1.05
C GLU A 103 -24.38 -4.01 0.36
N GLU A 104 -25.18 -3.13 -0.26
CA GLU A 104 -26.36 -3.50 -1.04
C GLU A 104 -26.03 -4.02 -2.46
N GLY A 105 -24.75 -4.04 -2.85
CA GLY A 105 -24.28 -4.52 -4.15
C GLY A 105 -24.28 -3.46 -5.27
N ASP A 106 -24.32 -2.17 -4.92
CA ASP A 106 -24.26 -1.08 -5.89
C ASP A 106 -22.84 -0.86 -6.44
N GLU A 107 -22.57 -1.44 -7.62
CA GLU A 107 -21.30 -1.26 -8.33
C GLU A 107 -21.01 0.21 -8.71
N SER A 108 -22.04 1.05 -8.86
CA SER A 108 -21.84 2.47 -9.15
C SER A 108 -21.26 3.21 -7.94
N ALA A 109 -21.68 2.84 -6.72
CA ALA A 109 -21.15 3.38 -5.48
C ALA A 109 -19.69 2.97 -5.28
N LYS A 110 -19.35 1.70 -5.57
CA LYS A 110 -17.97 1.18 -5.55
C LYS A 110 -17.06 1.98 -6.48
N LYS A 111 -17.50 2.18 -7.72
CA LYS A 111 -16.76 2.96 -8.73
C LYS A 111 -16.58 4.41 -8.28
N ARG A 112 -17.64 5.03 -7.75
CA ARG A 112 -17.59 6.42 -7.29
C ARG A 112 -16.62 6.62 -6.12
N LEU A 113 -16.62 5.69 -5.15
CA LEU A 113 -15.69 5.73 -4.02
C LEU A 113 -14.24 5.58 -4.47
N ALA A 114 -13.97 4.68 -5.42
CA ALA A 114 -12.65 4.52 -6.01
C ALA A 114 -12.20 5.77 -6.79
N GLU A 115 -13.05 6.31 -7.68
CA GLU A 115 -12.73 7.48 -8.51
C GLU A 115 -12.39 8.72 -7.68
N ALA A 116 -13.13 8.98 -6.60
CA ALA A 116 -12.87 10.11 -5.71
C ALA A 116 -11.52 10.01 -4.98
N ASN A 117 -11.01 8.79 -4.79
CA ASN A 117 -9.78 8.52 -4.07
C ASN A 117 -8.55 8.28 -4.97
N LEU A 118 -8.67 8.42 -6.30
CA LEU A 118 -7.53 8.29 -7.21
C LEU A 118 -6.40 9.29 -6.90
N ARG A 119 -6.73 10.47 -6.38
CA ARG A 119 -5.74 11.48 -5.98
C ARG A 119 -4.86 11.01 -4.81
N LEU A 120 -5.41 10.22 -3.89
CA LEU A 120 -4.66 9.63 -2.78
C LEU A 120 -3.62 8.62 -3.30
N VAL A 121 -3.95 7.84 -4.34
CA VAL A 121 -2.99 6.90 -4.94
C VAL A 121 -1.81 7.65 -5.53
N VAL A 122 -2.06 8.74 -6.26
CA VAL A 122 -1.00 9.55 -6.86
C VAL A 122 -0.07 10.15 -5.80
N SER A 123 -0.61 10.69 -4.70
CA SER A 123 0.22 11.27 -3.63
C SER A 123 1.09 10.22 -2.94
N ILE A 124 0.58 9.00 -2.74
CA ILE A 124 1.35 7.90 -2.17
C ILE A 124 2.40 7.40 -3.17
N ALA A 125 2.03 7.19 -4.44
CA ALA A 125 2.91 6.66 -5.48
C ALA A 125 4.10 7.58 -5.80
N LYS A 126 3.93 8.91 -5.65
CA LYS A 126 5.00 9.90 -5.87
C LYS A 126 6.26 9.61 -5.04
N ARG A 127 6.11 9.02 -3.85
CA ARG A 127 7.23 8.64 -2.95
C ARG A 127 8.06 7.44 -3.44
N TYR A 128 7.52 6.66 -4.39
CA TYR A 128 8.16 5.45 -4.91
C TYR A 128 8.78 5.64 -6.31
N VAL A 129 8.71 6.86 -6.86
CA VAL A 129 9.32 7.20 -8.15
C VAL A 129 10.83 7.02 -8.08
N GLY A 130 11.42 6.48 -9.16
CA GLY A 130 12.87 6.26 -9.24
C GLY A 130 13.35 4.91 -8.69
N ARG A 131 12.46 4.05 -8.19
CA ARG A 131 12.81 2.71 -7.65
C ARG A 131 12.85 1.59 -8.69
N GLY A 132 12.94 1.92 -9.98
CA GLY A 132 13.05 0.97 -11.09
C GLY A 132 11.75 0.62 -11.81
N MET A 133 10.65 1.33 -11.52
CA MET A 133 9.36 1.21 -12.20
C MET A 133 8.89 2.59 -12.67
N LEU A 134 8.13 2.65 -13.78
CA LEU A 134 7.58 3.92 -14.28
C LEU A 134 6.51 4.46 -13.34
N PHE A 135 6.34 5.78 -13.32
CA PHE A 135 5.37 6.41 -12.43
C PHE A 135 3.92 5.98 -12.71
N LEU A 136 3.56 5.82 -14.00
CA LEU A 136 2.24 5.32 -14.38
C LEU A 136 2.01 3.90 -13.86
N ASP A 137 3.02 3.03 -13.94
CA ASP A 137 2.90 1.65 -13.47
C ASP A 137 2.71 1.61 -11.95
N LEU A 138 3.45 2.44 -11.19
CA LEU A 138 3.25 2.61 -9.75
C LEU A 138 1.82 3.06 -9.42
N ILE A 139 1.29 4.02 -10.18
CA ILE A 139 -0.10 4.48 -10.01
C ILE A 139 -1.08 3.33 -10.29
N GLN A 140 -0.87 2.53 -11.35
CA GLN A 140 -1.80 1.45 -11.66
C GLN A 140 -1.79 0.35 -10.60
N GLU A 141 -0.62 -0.03 -10.09
CA GLU A 141 -0.51 -1.00 -9.00
C GLU A 141 -1.14 -0.45 -7.71
N GLY A 142 -0.95 0.86 -7.44
CA GLY A 142 -1.64 1.55 -6.35
C GLY A 142 -3.16 1.58 -6.52
N ASN A 143 -3.67 1.78 -7.73
CA ASN A 143 -5.11 1.75 -8.04
C ASN A 143 -5.69 0.35 -7.80
N LEU A 144 -4.94 -0.70 -8.11
CA LEU A 144 -5.34 -2.08 -7.79
C LEU A 144 -5.41 -2.30 -6.27
N GLY A 145 -4.47 -1.74 -5.51
CA GLY A 145 -4.52 -1.70 -4.05
C GLY A 145 -5.74 -0.95 -3.52
N LEU A 146 -6.05 0.21 -4.09
CA LEU A 146 -7.23 1.01 -3.75
C LEU A 146 -8.53 0.23 -3.98
N ILE A 147 -8.68 -0.45 -5.12
CA ILE A 147 -9.87 -1.25 -5.41
C ILE A 147 -10.07 -2.35 -4.35
N LYS A 148 -8.99 -3.02 -3.93
CA LYS A 148 -9.04 -4.01 -2.83
C LYS A 148 -9.44 -3.37 -1.50
N ALA A 149 -8.96 -2.15 -1.23
CA ALA A 149 -9.36 -1.39 -0.05
C ALA A 149 -10.86 -1.08 -0.08
N VAL A 150 -11.39 -0.62 -1.23
CA VAL A 150 -12.82 -0.34 -1.44
C VAL A 150 -13.66 -1.60 -1.18
N GLU A 151 -13.26 -2.76 -1.71
CA GLU A 151 -13.99 -4.02 -1.52
C GLU A 151 -14.05 -4.49 -0.06
N LYS A 152 -13.03 -4.19 0.72
CA LYS A 152 -12.90 -4.65 2.11
C LYS A 152 -13.16 -3.54 3.13
N PHE A 153 -13.64 -2.39 2.71
CA PHE A 153 -13.85 -1.25 3.60
C PHE A 153 -15.07 -1.50 4.49
N ASP A 154 -14.92 -1.22 5.77
CA ASP A 154 -15.98 -1.33 6.77
C ASP A 154 -16.16 0.02 7.46
N TYR A 155 -17.27 0.69 7.13
CA TYR A 155 -17.60 2.02 7.66
C TYR A 155 -18.00 1.98 9.14
N ARG A 156 -18.33 0.80 9.70
CA ARG A 156 -18.78 0.67 11.10
C ARG A 156 -17.63 0.82 12.10
N LYS A 157 -16.38 0.68 11.62
CA LYS A 157 -15.17 0.85 12.43
C LYS A 157 -14.86 2.30 12.79
N GLY A 158 -15.51 3.28 12.15
CA GLY A 158 -15.40 4.69 12.51
C GLY A 158 -14.10 5.39 12.09
N TYR A 159 -13.26 4.74 11.27
CA TYR A 159 -12.07 5.36 10.69
C TYR A 159 -12.37 5.91 9.29
N LYS A 160 -11.68 6.99 8.90
CA LYS A 160 -11.76 7.57 7.55
C LYS A 160 -11.30 6.53 6.51
N PHE A 161 -11.89 6.56 5.31
CA PHE A 161 -11.51 5.64 4.24
C PHE A 161 -10.03 5.79 3.84
N SER A 162 -9.52 7.03 3.80
CA SER A 162 -8.14 7.35 3.42
C SER A 162 -7.08 6.65 4.29
N THR A 163 -7.32 6.56 5.60
CA THR A 163 -6.44 5.87 6.56
C THR A 163 -6.32 4.39 6.21
N TYR A 164 -7.46 3.73 5.96
CA TYR A 164 -7.49 2.32 5.60
C TYR A 164 -6.89 2.06 4.21
N ALA A 165 -7.24 2.89 3.22
CA ALA A 165 -6.78 2.76 1.85
C ALA A 165 -5.26 2.91 1.72
N THR A 166 -4.64 3.78 2.53
CA THR A 166 -3.20 4.03 2.49
C THR A 166 -2.38 2.75 2.68
N TRP A 167 -2.80 1.86 3.59
CA TRP A 167 -2.12 0.59 3.82
C TRP A 167 -2.16 -0.33 2.59
N TRP A 168 -3.35 -0.48 1.99
CA TRP A 168 -3.54 -1.32 0.80
C TRP A 168 -2.80 -0.78 -0.43
N ILE A 169 -2.80 0.54 -0.62
CA ILE A 169 -2.10 1.19 -1.72
C ILE A 169 -0.60 0.98 -1.56
N ARG A 170 -0.06 1.20 -0.35
CA ARG A 170 1.35 0.98 -0.05
C ARG A 170 1.76 -0.47 -0.30
N GLN A 171 0.97 -1.41 0.22
CA GLN A 171 1.25 -2.84 0.07
C GLN A 171 1.28 -3.26 -1.40
N ALA A 172 0.34 -2.77 -2.20
CA ALA A 172 0.26 -3.09 -3.62
C ALA A 172 1.47 -2.54 -4.40
N ILE A 173 1.81 -1.26 -4.20
CA ILE A 173 2.95 -0.61 -4.87
C ILE A 173 4.25 -1.32 -4.51
N THR A 174 4.49 -1.54 -3.22
CA THR A 174 5.74 -2.13 -2.77
C THR A 174 5.91 -3.57 -3.25
N ARG A 175 4.83 -4.35 -3.22
CA ARG A 175 4.83 -5.71 -3.78
C ARG A 175 5.16 -5.69 -5.27
N ALA A 176 4.55 -4.79 -6.03
CA ALA A 176 4.81 -4.67 -7.46
C ALA A 176 6.26 -4.27 -7.76
N ILE A 177 6.85 -3.37 -6.97
CA ILE A 177 8.27 -3.01 -7.08
C ILE A 177 9.16 -4.23 -6.85
N ALA A 178 8.90 -5.00 -5.79
CA ALA A 178 9.67 -6.22 -5.51
C ALA A 178 9.55 -7.24 -6.64
N ASP A 179 8.36 -7.37 -7.23
CA ASP A 179 8.06 -8.39 -8.24
C ASP A 179 8.55 -8.02 -9.66
N GLN A 180 8.54 -6.73 -10.02
CA GLN A 180 8.68 -6.26 -11.42
C GLN A 180 9.76 -5.19 -11.66
N ALA A 181 10.28 -4.51 -10.62
CA ALA A 181 11.22 -3.38 -10.83
C ALA A 181 12.64 -3.79 -11.25
N ARG A 182 12.90 -5.08 -11.45
CA ARG A 182 14.19 -5.62 -11.88
C ARG A 182 14.02 -6.33 -13.21
N THR A 183 14.97 -6.12 -14.12
CA THR A 183 15.01 -6.79 -15.42
C THR A 183 15.01 -8.32 -15.28
N ILE A 184 15.66 -8.83 -14.24
CA ILE A 184 15.60 -10.24 -13.86
C ILE A 184 14.82 -10.32 -12.55
N ARG A 185 13.73 -11.09 -12.55
CA ARG A 185 12.87 -11.26 -11.38
C ARG A 185 13.66 -11.88 -10.22
N ILE A 186 13.58 -11.24 -9.06
CA ILE A 186 14.12 -11.74 -7.80
C ILE A 186 12.93 -12.07 -6.88
N PRO A 187 12.90 -13.25 -6.22
CA PRO A 187 11.85 -13.58 -5.27
C PRO A 187 11.75 -12.57 -4.10
N VAL A 188 10.55 -12.37 -3.57
CA VAL A 188 10.27 -11.34 -2.54
C VAL A 188 11.16 -11.48 -1.28
N HIS A 189 11.35 -12.70 -0.76
CA HIS A 189 12.21 -12.93 0.40
C HIS A 189 13.68 -12.54 0.19
N MET A 190 14.16 -12.62 -1.06
CA MET A 190 15.50 -12.15 -1.42
C MET A 190 15.56 -10.63 -1.47
N VAL A 191 14.49 -9.97 -1.94
CA VAL A 191 14.37 -8.50 -1.91
C VAL A 191 14.35 -7.99 -0.47
N GLU A 192 13.62 -8.65 0.44
CA GLU A 192 13.61 -8.35 1.87
C GLU A 192 15.02 -8.45 2.48
N THR A 193 15.75 -9.52 2.14
CA THR A 193 17.13 -9.74 2.60
C THR A 193 18.06 -8.63 2.10
N ILE A 194 17.92 -8.22 0.83
CA ILE A 194 18.71 -7.13 0.24
C ILE A 194 18.42 -5.80 0.95
N ASN A 195 17.15 -5.48 1.18
CA ASN A 195 16.76 -4.24 1.85
C ASN A 195 17.26 -4.20 3.30
N LYS A 196 17.18 -5.33 4.02
CA LYS A 196 17.74 -5.46 5.37
C LYS A 196 19.25 -5.24 5.37
N LEU A 197 19.97 -5.80 4.40
CA LEU A 197 21.40 -5.58 4.24
C LEU A 197 21.72 -4.11 3.98
N ILE A 198 20.97 -3.44 3.10
CA ILE A 198 21.14 -2.01 2.81
C ILE A 198 20.90 -1.16 4.06
N ARG A 199 19.84 -1.45 4.85
CA ARG A 199 19.53 -0.74 6.11
C ARG A 199 20.68 -0.87 7.11
N VAL A 200 21.13 -2.10 7.39
CA VAL A 200 22.23 -2.34 8.33
C VAL A 200 23.54 -1.72 7.84
N SER A 201 23.82 -1.80 6.53
CA SER A 201 24.99 -1.17 5.93
C SER A 201 24.97 0.36 6.09
N ARG A 202 23.82 1.01 5.89
CA ARG A 202 23.66 2.47 6.10
C ARG A 202 23.86 2.85 7.57
N GLN A 203 23.28 2.09 8.49
CA GLN A 203 23.44 2.32 9.93
C GLN A 203 24.91 2.19 10.35
N LEU A 204 25.59 1.13 9.93
CA LEU A 204 27.01 0.92 10.22
C LEU A 204 27.88 2.02 9.61
N LEU A 205 27.56 2.50 8.42
CA LEU A 205 28.26 3.61 7.79
C LEU A 205 28.12 4.91 8.60
N GLN A 206 26.93 5.18 9.14
CA GLN A 206 26.68 6.34 9.99
C GLN A 206 27.44 6.23 11.34
N GLU A 207 27.49 5.04 11.93
CA GLU A 207 28.18 4.80 13.21
C GLU A 207 29.71 4.79 13.06
N LEU A 208 30.25 4.18 11.99
CA LEU A 208 31.68 3.92 11.82
C LEU A 208 32.37 4.94 10.93
N GLY A 209 31.64 5.73 10.14
CA GLY A 209 32.18 6.74 9.22
C GLY A 209 33.01 6.16 8.07
N ARG A 210 32.88 4.86 7.79
CA ARG A 210 33.56 4.14 6.71
C ARG A 210 32.67 3.03 6.16
N GLU A 211 32.92 2.65 4.90
CA GLU A 211 32.37 1.44 4.29
C GLU A 211 32.93 0.16 4.91
#